data_AF-A0A7Y2DK20-F1
#
_entry.id   AF-A0A7Y2DK20-F1
#
_cell.length_a   1.000
_cell.length_b   1.000
_cell.length_c   1.000
_cell.angle_alpha   90.00
_cell.angle_beta   90.00
_cell.angle_gamma   90.00
#
_symmetry.space_group_name_H-M   'P 1'
#
loop_
_entity.id
_entity.type
_entity.pdbx_description
1 polymer ?
#
loop_
_entity_poly.entity_id
_entity_poly.type
_entity_poly.pdbx_seq_one_letter_code
_entity_poly.pdbx_strand_id
1 'polypeptide(L)'
;MENLTSAQVKQLADNLLRMTNALGNYRYENFEKLSEEENLCLKKLHSQQLEHTTEIYTKSALLVMDDVESSLEKIKTITTETQDLYKKLTNVQKVLDRATSVLTLATAIISLDVKEITSSIKKLVA
;
A
#
# COMPACT_ATOMS: atom_id res chain seq x y z
N MET A 1 7.77 12.31 20.49
CA MET A 1 6.74 11.80 19.55
C MET A 1 7.51 11.31 18.37
N GLU A 2 7.43 10.02 18.06
CA GLU A 2 8.13 9.44 16.90
C GLU A 2 7.51 10.06 15.64
N ASN A 3 8.24 10.97 15.00
CA ASN A 3 7.84 11.62 13.75
C ASN A 3 8.69 11.02 12.63
N LEU A 4 8.08 10.68 11.50
CA LEU A 4 8.79 10.11 10.35
C LEU A 4 9.67 11.16 9.65
N THR A 5 10.88 10.80 9.24
CA THR A 5 11.68 11.69 8.38
C THR A 5 11.11 11.75 6.96
N SER A 6 11.47 12.77 6.21
CA SER A 6 11.25 12.84 4.77
C SER A 6 11.72 11.56 4.04
N ALA A 7 12.91 11.05 4.38
CA ALA A 7 13.45 9.84 3.76
C ALA A 7 12.59 8.60 4.08
N GLN A 8 12.06 8.53 5.30
CA GLN A 8 11.19 7.43 5.73
C GLN A 8 9.84 7.51 5.03
N VAL A 9 9.22 8.69 4.96
CA VAL A 9 7.97 8.89 4.21
C VAL A 9 8.15 8.60 2.71
N LYS A 10 9.30 8.95 2.13
CA LYS A 10 9.62 8.57 0.75
C LYS A 10 9.71 7.04 0.59
N GLN A 11 10.39 6.35 1.50
CA GLN A 11 10.48 4.90 1.47
C GLN A 11 9.10 4.23 1.65
N LEU A 12 8.21 4.83 2.46
CA LEU A 12 6.81 4.42 2.56
C LEU A 12 6.08 4.56 1.22
N ALA A 13 6.27 5.69 0.53
CA ALA A 13 5.70 5.91 -0.80
C ALA A 13 6.23 4.89 -1.82
N ASP A 14 7.54 4.62 -1.84
CA ASP A 14 8.18 3.64 -2.73
C ASP A 14 7.62 2.23 -2.53
N ASN A 15 7.37 1.85 -1.28
CA ASN A 15 6.77 0.57 -0.93
C ASN A 15 5.30 0.50 -1.33
N LEU A 16 4.54 1.57 -1.08
CA LEU A 16 3.14 1.65 -1.48
C LEU A 16 3.00 1.57 -3.01
N LEU A 17 3.84 2.27 -3.77
CA LEU A 17 3.85 2.20 -5.23
C LEU A 17 4.04 0.76 -5.74
N ARG A 18 4.94 -0.01 -5.11
CA ARG A 18 5.17 -1.40 -5.46
C ARG A 18 3.96 -2.30 -5.20
N MET A 19 3.25 -2.09 -4.10
CA MET A 19 2.01 -2.82 -3.78
C MET A 19 0.88 -2.45 -4.73
N THR A 20 0.74 -1.15 -5.03
CA THR A 20 -0.24 -0.60 -5.98
C THR A 20 -0.04 -1.17 -7.38
N ASN A 21 1.19 -1.16 -7.89
CA ASN A 21 1.51 -1.71 -9.20
C ASN A 21 1.24 -3.22 -9.27
N ALA A 22 1.44 -3.96 -8.18
CA ALA A 22 1.13 -5.39 -8.14
C ALA A 22 -0.38 -5.67 -8.26
N LEU A 23 -1.23 -4.81 -7.70
CA LEU A 23 -2.69 -4.86 -7.93
C LEU A 23 -3.03 -4.57 -9.40
N GLY A 24 -2.39 -3.57 -9.99
CA GLY A 24 -2.53 -3.25 -11.41
C GLY A 24 -2.17 -4.42 -12.32
N ASN A 25 -1.03 -5.08 -12.04
CA ASN A 25 -0.57 -6.26 -12.77
C ASN A 25 -1.53 -7.44 -12.61
N TYR A 26 -1.99 -7.73 -11.39
CA TYR A 26 -2.98 -8.79 -11.15
C TYR A 26 -4.24 -8.58 -11.99
N ARG A 27 -4.77 -7.34 -12.01
CA ARG A 27 -5.97 -7.01 -12.80
C ARG A 27 -5.71 -7.21 -14.30
N TYR A 28 -4.54 -6.80 -14.78
CA TYR A 28 -4.17 -6.95 -16.19
C TYR A 28 -4.03 -8.43 -16.59
N GLU A 29 -3.31 -9.22 -15.80
CA GLU A 29 -3.04 -10.64 -16.05
C GLU A 29 -4.29 -11.52 -15.94
N ASN A 30 -5.31 -11.07 -15.19
CA ASN A 30 -6.55 -11.82 -14.99
C ASN A 30 -7.77 -11.14 -15.63
N PHE A 31 -7.58 -10.12 -16.48
CA PHE A 31 -8.66 -9.27 -16.98
C PHE A 31 -9.85 -10.04 -17.56
N GLU A 32 -9.59 -11.07 -18.37
CA GLU A 32 -10.60 -11.91 -19.01
C GLU A 32 -11.32 -12.88 -18.06
N LYS A 33 -10.72 -13.16 -16.89
CA LYS A 33 -11.27 -14.09 -15.88
C LYS A 33 -12.09 -13.39 -14.81
N LEU A 34 -11.95 -12.08 -14.70
CA LEU A 34 -12.65 -11.24 -13.74
C LEU A 34 -14.03 -10.88 -14.30
N SER A 35 -15.04 -10.85 -13.43
CA SER A 35 -16.32 -10.24 -13.80
C SER A 35 -16.14 -8.74 -14.07
N GLU A 36 -17.10 -8.11 -14.75
CA GLU A 36 -17.06 -6.67 -15.00
C GLU A 36 -17.02 -5.88 -13.68
N GLU A 37 -17.79 -6.32 -12.69
CA GLU A 37 -17.83 -5.71 -11.36
C GLU A 37 -16.49 -5.85 -10.61
N GLU A 38 -15.89 -7.03 -10.63
CA GLU A 38 -14.57 -7.28 -10.05
C GLU A 38 -13.50 -6.41 -10.72
N ASN A 39 -13.51 -6.34 -12.05
CA ASN A 39 -12.62 -5.48 -12.82
C ASN A 39 -12.77 -4.00 -12.44
N LEU A 40 -14.01 -3.51 -12.32
CA LEU A 40 -14.30 -2.13 -11.94
C LEU A 40 -13.82 -1.84 -10.51
N CYS A 41 -14.06 -2.76 -9.57
CA CYS A 41 -13.66 -2.61 -8.18
C CYS A 41 -12.13 -2.58 -8.04
N LEU A 42 -11.42 -3.50 -8.69
CA LEU A 42 -9.95 -3.53 -8.72
C LEU A 42 -9.38 -2.27 -9.38
N LYS A 43 -9.98 -1.80 -10.49
CA LYS A 43 -9.57 -0.55 -11.15
C LYS A 43 -9.72 0.65 -10.22
N LYS A 44 -10.85 0.75 -9.50
CA LYS A 44 -11.12 1.82 -8.55
C LYS A 44 -10.10 1.82 -7.41
N LEU A 45 -9.87 0.67 -6.78
CA LEU A 45 -8.88 0.53 -5.70
C LEU A 45 -7.47 0.88 -6.17
N HIS A 46 -7.07 0.40 -7.36
CA HIS A 46 -5.77 0.74 -7.94
C HIS A 46 -5.62 2.25 -8.16
N SER A 47 -6.66 2.92 -8.68
CA SER A 47 -6.65 4.38 -8.87
C SER A 47 -6.49 5.14 -7.55
N GLN A 48 -7.23 4.74 -6.52
CA GLN A 48 -7.16 5.39 -5.19
C GLN A 48 -5.80 5.19 -4.54
N GLN A 49 -5.23 3.99 -4.65
CA GLN A 49 -3.89 3.71 -4.15
C GLN A 49 -2.81 4.52 -4.87
N LEU A 50 -2.92 4.72 -6.19
CA LEU A 50 -2.00 5.57 -6.97
C LEU A 50 -2.08 7.05 -6.55
N GLU A 51 -3.29 7.55 -6.34
CA GLU A 51 -3.53 8.90 -5.84
C GLU A 51 -2.87 9.11 -4.47
N HIS A 52 -3.11 8.20 -3.52
CA HIS A 52 -2.49 8.28 -2.20
C HIS A 52 -0.97 8.12 -2.24
N THR A 53 -0.44 7.26 -3.11
CA THR A 53 1.01 7.15 -3.33
C THR A 53 1.61 8.49 -3.76
N THR A 54 0.95 9.19 -4.68
CA THR A 54 1.37 10.51 -5.16
C THR A 54 1.32 11.56 -4.05
N GLU A 55 0.28 11.54 -3.22
CA GLU A 55 0.17 12.44 -2.07
C GLU A 55 1.30 12.19 -1.05
N ILE A 56 1.64 10.94 -0.76
CA ILE A 56 2.71 10.60 0.18
C ILE A 56 4.07 11.07 -0.36
N TYR A 57 4.34 10.92 -1.67
CA TYR A 57 5.54 11.51 -2.27
C TYR A 57 5.58 13.03 -2.10
N THR A 58 4.46 13.70 -2.33
CA THR A 58 4.36 15.16 -2.14
C THR A 58 4.67 15.54 -0.69
N LYS A 59 4.10 14.82 0.29
CA LYS A 59 4.39 15.05 1.71
C LYS A 59 5.86 14.77 2.05
N SER A 60 6.45 13.73 1.49
CA SER A 60 7.88 13.41 1.72
C SER A 60 8.78 14.58 1.31
N ALA A 61 8.45 15.30 0.24
CA ALA A 61 9.21 16.46 -0.22
C ALA A 61 9.04 17.71 0.67
N LEU A 62 7.95 17.78 1.45
CA LEU A 62 7.61 18.93 2.30
C LEU A 62 8.08 18.79 3.76
N LEU A 63 8.44 17.58 4.19
CA LEU A 63 8.82 17.31 5.58
C LEU A 63 10.27 17.74 5.90
N VAL A 64 10.44 18.38 7.07
CA VAL A 64 11.72 18.75 7.69
C VAL A 64 11.86 17.93 9.01
N MET A 65 13.05 17.40 9.30
CA MET A 65 13.29 16.03 9.86
C MET A 65 13.14 15.78 11.38
N ASP A 66 12.76 14.52 11.73
CA ASP A 66 13.08 13.67 12.94
C ASP A 66 12.84 12.16 12.58
N ASP A 67 13.35 11.16 13.35
CA ASP A 67 13.64 9.76 12.91
C ASP A 67 12.77 8.58 13.50
N VAL A 68 12.36 7.58 12.68
CA VAL A 68 11.63 6.31 13.03
C VAL A 68 12.05 5.07 12.18
N GLU A 69 13.12 4.37 12.58
CA GLU A 69 13.74 3.33 11.74
C GLU A 69 13.01 1.95 11.74
N SER A 70 12.42 1.52 12.86
CA SER A 70 11.93 0.14 13.03
C SER A 70 10.65 -0.22 12.25
N SER A 71 9.81 0.77 11.93
CA SER A 71 8.55 0.57 11.18
C SER A 71 8.80 0.34 9.68
N LEU A 72 9.92 0.82 9.14
CA LEU A 72 10.24 0.75 7.72
C LEU A 72 10.58 -0.66 7.25
N GLU A 73 11.35 -1.39 8.04
CA GLU A 73 11.72 -2.77 7.68
C GLU A 73 10.49 -3.68 7.59
N LYS A 74 9.51 -3.52 8.49
CA LYS A 74 8.25 -4.28 8.42
C LYS A 74 7.45 -3.98 7.15
N ILE A 75 7.47 -2.73 6.69
CA ILE A 75 6.73 -2.31 5.49
C ILE A 75 7.38 -2.86 4.23
N LYS A 76 8.72 -2.92 4.21
CA LYS A 76 9.46 -3.57 3.13
C LYS A 76 9.10 -5.05 3.03
N THR A 77 9.07 -5.77 4.16
CA THR A 77 8.62 -7.17 4.20
C THR A 77 7.18 -7.33 3.69
N ILE A 78 6.25 -6.53 4.20
CA ILE A 78 4.84 -6.57 3.77
C ILE A 78 4.69 -6.22 2.29
N THR A 79 5.52 -5.34 1.76
CA THR A 79 5.52 -5.01 0.34
C THR A 79 5.83 -6.25 -0.48
N THR A 80 6.92 -6.96 -0.16
CA THR A 80 7.27 -8.22 -0.82
C THR A 80 6.18 -9.27 -0.65
N GLU A 81 5.65 -9.45 0.56
CA GLU A 81 4.58 -10.41 0.82
C GLU A 81 3.31 -10.08 0.04
N THR A 82 2.92 -8.81 -0.05
CA THR A 82 1.75 -8.35 -0.80
C THR A 82 1.92 -8.60 -2.30
N GLN A 83 3.11 -8.32 -2.84
CA GLN A 83 3.43 -8.62 -4.23
C GLN A 83 3.34 -10.12 -4.51
N ASP A 84 3.84 -10.97 -3.61
CA ASP A 84 3.78 -12.41 -3.75
C ASP A 84 2.37 -12.97 -3.55
N LEU A 85 1.59 -12.37 -2.65
CA LEU A 85 0.21 -12.73 -2.39
C LEU A 85 -0.62 -12.53 -3.66
N TYR A 86 -0.52 -11.37 -4.30
CA TYR A 86 -1.25 -11.10 -5.54
C TYR A 86 -0.89 -12.09 -6.65
N LYS A 87 0.37 -12.53 -6.76
CA LYS A 87 0.77 -13.54 -7.74
C LYS A 87 0.19 -14.94 -7.47
N LYS A 88 -0.07 -15.26 -6.21
CA LYS A 88 -0.49 -16.61 -5.78
C LYS A 88 -2.01 -16.74 -5.59
N LEU A 89 -2.71 -15.64 -5.36
CA LEU A 89 -4.14 -15.66 -5.11
C LEU A 89 -4.93 -15.91 -6.40
N THR A 90 -5.75 -16.94 -6.38
CA THR A 90 -6.76 -17.22 -7.42
C THR A 90 -8.14 -16.69 -7.05
N ASN A 91 -8.34 -16.34 -5.77
CA ASN A 91 -9.60 -15.82 -5.25
C ASN A 91 -9.57 -14.28 -5.26
N VAL A 92 -10.39 -13.69 -6.13
CA VAL A 92 -10.52 -12.25 -6.31
C VAL A 92 -10.99 -11.50 -5.06
N GLN A 93 -11.84 -12.09 -4.22
CA GLN A 93 -12.28 -11.44 -2.98
C GLN A 93 -11.10 -11.23 -2.03
N LYS A 94 -10.19 -12.22 -1.91
CA LYS A 94 -8.97 -12.07 -1.11
C LYS A 94 -8.05 -10.97 -1.65
N VAL A 95 -8.03 -10.79 -2.98
CA VAL A 95 -7.28 -9.70 -3.63
C VAL A 95 -7.91 -8.35 -3.29
N LEU A 96 -9.24 -8.24 -3.32
CA LEU A 96 -9.98 -7.02 -2.95
C LEU A 96 -9.78 -6.65 -1.47
N ASP A 97 -9.85 -7.64 -0.58
CA ASP A 97 -9.63 -7.43 0.86
C ASP A 97 -8.19 -6.92 1.12
N ARG A 98 -7.22 -7.50 0.40
CA ARG A 98 -5.83 -7.05 0.47
C ARG A 98 -5.65 -5.63 -0.05
N ALA A 99 -6.23 -5.33 -1.20
CA ALA A 99 -6.17 -4.00 -1.79
C ALA A 99 -6.80 -2.92 -0.89
N THR A 100 -7.91 -3.25 -0.23
CA THR A 100 -8.55 -2.35 0.75
C THR A 100 -7.66 -2.12 1.97
N SER A 101 -6.98 -3.15 2.45
CA SER A 101 -6.02 -3.04 3.57
C SER A 101 -4.80 -2.18 3.20
N VAL A 102 -4.30 -2.31 1.96
CA VAL A 102 -3.23 -1.45 1.43
C VAL A 102 -3.69 0.01 1.34
N LEU A 103 -4.94 0.26 0.94
CA LEU A 103 -5.50 1.61 0.91
C LEU A 103 -5.58 2.21 2.33
N THR A 104 -5.97 1.40 3.32
CA THR A 104 -6.02 1.84 4.73
C THR A 104 -4.62 2.20 5.25
N LEU A 105 -3.60 1.39 4.93
CA LEU A 105 -2.20 1.72 5.23
C LEU A 105 -1.80 3.05 4.59
N ALA A 106 -2.17 3.29 3.32
CA ALA A 106 -1.87 4.55 2.65
C ALA A 106 -2.48 5.77 3.37
N THR A 107 -3.73 5.66 3.83
CA THR A 107 -4.39 6.71 4.62
C THR A 107 -3.67 6.97 5.95
N ALA A 108 -3.21 5.93 6.64
CA ALA A 108 -2.44 6.08 7.88
C ALA A 108 -1.07 6.75 7.65
N ILE A 109 -0.42 6.49 6.50
CA ILE A 109 0.84 7.16 6.13
C ILE A 109 0.60 8.64 5.83
N ILE A 110 -0.49 8.96 5.12
CA ILE A 110 -0.89 10.34 4.79
C ILE A 110 -1.11 11.19 6.05
N SER A 111 -1.70 10.61 7.10
CA SER A 111 -1.92 11.27 8.38
C SER A 111 -0.68 11.33 9.27
N LEU A 112 0.43 10.67 8.86
CA LEU A 112 1.66 10.51 9.64
C LEU A 112 1.39 9.87 11.02
N ASP A 113 0.34 9.07 11.15
CA ASP A 113 -0.02 8.39 12.39
C ASP A 113 0.76 7.08 12.52
N VAL A 114 1.89 7.13 13.22
CA VAL A 114 2.78 5.96 13.43
C VAL A 114 2.06 4.78 14.09
N LYS A 115 1.05 5.03 14.93
CA LYS A 115 0.28 3.95 15.58
C LYS A 115 -0.64 3.27 14.59
N GLU A 116 -1.37 4.04 13.78
CA GLU A 116 -2.24 3.50 12.73
C GLU A 116 -1.44 2.84 11.61
N ILE A 117 -0.26 3.35 11.26
CA ILE A 117 0.69 2.70 10.34
C ILE A 117 1.04 1.32 10.89
N THR A 118 1.48 1.25 12.15
CA THR A 118 1.85 -0.02 12.81
C THR A 118 0.67 -0.99 12.90
N SER A 119 -0.53 -0.50 13.19
CA SER A 119 -1.77 -1.29 13.25
C SER A 119 -2.14 -1.85 11.87
N SER A 120 -2.09 -1.02 10.83
CA SER A 120 -2.40 -1.38 9.45
C SER A 120 -1.41 -2.40 8.89
N ILE A 121 -0.12 -2.25 9.21
CA ILE A 121 0.94 -3.23 8.95
C ILE A 121 0.57 -4.58 9.55
N LYS A 122 0.21 -4.64 10.83
CA LYS A 122 -0.15 -5.90 11.50
C LYS A 122 -1.30 -6.61 10.81
N LYS A 123 -2.33 -5.87 10.38
CA LYS A 123 -3.47 -6.42 9.63
C LYS A 123 -3.08 -6.97 8.26
N LEU A 124 -2.00 -6.44 7.65
CA LEU A 124 -1.44 -6.95 6.41
C LEU A 124 -0.54 -8.18 6.61
N VAL A 125 -0.13 -8.54 7.82
CA VAL A 125 0.69 -9.76 8.05
C VAL A 125 -0.12 -10.91 8.67
N ALA A 126 -1.33 -10.62 9.14
CA ALA A 126 -2.27 -11.60 9.70
C ALA A 126 -2.99 -12.38 8.58
#